data_AF-A0A2H4S5B3-F1
#
_entry.id   AF-A0A2H4S5B3-F1
#
_cell.length_a   1.000
_cell.length_b   1.000
_cell.length_c   1.000
_cell.angle_alpha   90.00
_cell.angle_beta   90.00
_cell.angle_gamma   90.00
#
_symmetry.space_group_name_H-M   'P 1'
#
loop_
_entity.id
_entity.type
_entity.pdbx_description
1 polymer ?
#
loop_
_entity_poly.entity_id
_entity_poly.type
_entity_poly.pdbx_seq_one_letter_code
_entity_poly.pdbx_strand_id
1 'polypeptide(L)'
;MNTVTLMQFLQNDPNQFRYYHRGQTKTITTNESFNIAIPHEIYPWPEFSLGYIMSRFGNLLSNVQLATDAQPGTPPPRFAAEDYLRELVAIYADRPVRRALASTFAHMAANPDPEWVGLTPTTLGAGTSAVTISQFTPDRAMHDPSVDRPINRLPGEIKPSWKFKWAWANAPDGPDRGMAKEVLSQLGFYMAQQGYQKTHSGAKYGFMLTDQELVAFRKVSQRTLCMSERVPWGGCREPGQPERLTVLLALWYLGMLASHDEDWSIDAQPGDPTDEQLVSRNNQRPAARSDRRR
;
A
#
# COMPACT_ATOMS: atom_id res chain seq x y z
N MET A 1 -22.39 -7.22 -22.69
CA MET A 1 -21.07 -7.36 -22.02
C MET A 1 -21.22 -8.46 -20.99
N ASN A 2 -20.28 -9.41 -20.95
CA ASN A 2 -20.30 -10.44 -19.90
C ASN A 2 -19.92 -9.80 -18.56
N THR A 3 -20.64 -10.13 -17.49
CA THR A 3 -20.31 -9.73 -16.13
C THR A 3 -19.78 -10.91 -15.35
N VAL A 4 -18.92 -10.62 -14.38
CA VAL A 4 -18.34 -11.58 -13.44
C VAL A 4 -18.51 -11.04 -12.02
N THR A 5 -18.48 -11.94 -11.04
CA THR A 5 -18.48 -11.52 -9.63
C THR A 5 -17.20 -10.76 -9.31
N LEU A 6 -17.23 -9.95 -8.25
CA LEU A 6 -16.06 -9.24 -7.75
C LEU A 6 -14.92 -10.19 -7.38
N MET A 7 -15.22 -11.34 -6.77
CA MET A 7 -14.21 -12.36 -6.52
C MET A 7 -13.57 -12.83 -7.83
N GLN A 8 -14.37 -13.23 -8.82
CA GLN A 8 -13.86 -13.68 -10.11
C GLN A 8 -13.02 -12.60 -10.80
N PHE A 9 -13.43 -11.34 -10.71
CA PHE A 9 -12.69 -10.20 -11.23
C PHE A 9 -11.31 -10.06 -10.56
N LEU A 10 -11.28 -10.07 -9.22
CA LEU A 10 -10.06 -9.90 -8.42
C LEU A 10 -9.13 -11.12 -8.45
N GLN A 11 -9.59 -12.29 -8.89
CA GLN A 11 -8.73 -13.46 -9.15
C GLN A 11 -7.88 -13.35 -10.43
N ASN A 12 -8.04 -12.29 -11.23
CA ASN A 12 -7.29 -12.06 -12.47
C ASN A 12 -6.07 -11.17 -12.25
N ASP A 13 -5.12 -11.62 -11.43
CA ASP A 13 -3.84 -10.92 -11.23
C ASP A 13 -3.03 -10.84 -12.53
N PRO A 14 -2.23 -9.77 -12.74
CA PRO A 14 -1.21 -9.82 -13.77
C PRO A 14 -0.12 -10.85 -13.42
N ASN A 15 0.60 -11.29 -14.46
CA ASN A 15 1.83 -12.05 -14.25
C ASN A 15 2.88 -11.18 -13.54
N GLN A 16 3.77 -11.84 -12.80
CA GLN A 16 4.89 -11.20 -12.12
C GLN A 16 5.67 -10.27 -13.06
N PHE A 17 5.94 -9.04 -12.60
CA PHE A 17 6.71 -8.07 -13.37
C PHE A 17 8.17 -8.51 -13.45
N ARG A 18 8.74 -8.42 -14.65
CA ARG A 18 10.10 -8.90 -14.90
C ARG A 18 11.03 -7.72 -15.06
N TYR A 19 12.11 -7.69 -14.30
CA TYR A 19 13.14 -6.70 -14.53
C TYR A 19 14.31 -7.24 -15.35
N TYR A 20 15.22 -6.35 -15.73
CA TYR A 20 16.50 -6.71 -16.32
C TYR A 20 17.61 -5.86 -15.69
N HIS A 21 18.78 -6.46 -15.52
CA HIS A 21 19.91 -5.77 -14.91
C HIS A 21 20.52 -4.75 -15.88
N ARG A 22 20.76 -3.53 -15.38
CA ARG A 22 21.53 -2.46 -16.02
C ARG A 22 22.55 -1.83 -15.06
N GLY A 23 22.94 -2.57 -14.02
CA GLY A 23 23.79 -2.06 -12.93
C GLY A 23 23.01 -1.24 -11.91
N GLN A 24 21.73 -1.59 -11.67
CA GLN A 24 20.91 -0.92 -10.65
C GLN A 24 21.58 -1.01 -9.29
N THR A 25 21.61 0.11 -8.58
CA THR A 25 22.12 0.16 -7.22
C THR A 25 21.04 -0.25 -6.22
N LYS A 26 21.48 -0.78 -5.09
CA LYS A 26 20.63 -1.00 -3.90
C LYS A 26 20.38 0.29 -3.12
N THR A 27 20.71 1.47 -3.68
CA THR A 27 20.59 2.74 -2.96
C THR A 27 19.13 3.03 -2.65
N ILE A 28 18.82 3.15 -1.37
CA ILE A 28 17.51 3.55 -0.86
C ILE A 28 17.51 5.08 -0.75
N THR A 29 16.34 5.69 -0.94
CA THR A 29 16.18 7.12 -0.66
C THR A 29 16.39 7.34 0.83
N THR A 30 17.52 7.96 1.20
CA THR A 30 17.80 8.31 2.58
C THR A 30 17.37 9.75 2.83
N ASN A 31 16.40 9.93 3.72
CA ASN A 31 16.10 11.22 4.31
C ASN A 31 16.09 11.02 5.82
N GLU A 32 16.92 11.77 6.55
CA GLU A 32 17.04 11.64 8.00
C GLU A 32 15.71 11.86 8.73
N SER A 33 14.77 12.58 8.10
CA SER A 33 13.41 12.77 8.62
C SER A 33 12.64 11.46 8.75
N PHE A 34 12.92 10.45 7.91
CA PHE A 34 12.25 9.14 7.99
C PHE A 34 12.70 8.35 9.22
N ASN A 35 13.87 8.64 9.79
CA ASN A 35 14.43 7.89 10.91
C ASN A 35 13.55 7.94 12.17
N ILE A 36 12.72 8.98 12.31
CA ILE A 36 11.79 9.13 13.43
C ILE A 36 10.70 8.05 13.44
N ALA A 37 10.47 7.39 12.30
CA ALA A 37 9.45 6.37 12.09
C ALA A 37 10.05 4.98 11.80
N ILE A 38 11.34 4.75 12.07
CA ILE A 38 11.94 3.41 11.94
C ILE A 38 11.21 2.44 12.89
N PRO A 39 10.68 1.32 12.36
CA PRO A 39 10.08 0.30 13.21
C PRO A 39 11.15 -0.44 14.01
N HIS A 40 10.91 -0.59 15.31
CA HIS A 40 11.71 -1.42 16.21
C HIS A 40 11.26 -2.87 16.14
N GLU A 41 9.94 -3.07 16.18
CA GLU A 41 9.28 -4.36 16.23
C GLU A 41 8.40 -4.57 15.02
N ILE A 42 8.50 -5.76 14.43
CA ILE A 42 7.67 -6.20 13.31
C ILE A 42 7.09 -7.55 13.70
N TYR A 43 5.78 -7.62 13.87
CA TYR A 43 5.04 -8.84 14.22
C TYR A 43 4.27 -9.38 13.00
N PRO A 44 3.96 -10.68 12.94
CA PRO A 44 3.07 -11.21 11.91
C PRO A 44 1.65 -10.61 11.99
N TRP A 45 0.99 -10.48 10.84
CA TRP A 45 -0.43 -10.13 10.72
C TRP A 45 -1.22 -11.30 10.09
N PRO A 46 -1.52 -12.37 10.85
CA PRO A 46 -2.15 -13.58 10.30
C PRO A 46 -3.59 -13.35 9.80
N GLU A 47 -4.29 -12.33 10.31
CA GLU A 47 -5.63 -11.96 9.86
C GLU A 47 -5.63 -11.38 8.44
N PHE A 48 -4.49 -10.95 7.89
CA PHE A 48 -4.38 -10.57 6.48
C PHE A 48 -4.28 -11.83 5.59
N SER A 49 -5.39 -12.57 5.49
CA SER A 49 -5.48 -13.84 4.77
C SER A 49 -6.79 -13.96 3.99
N LEU A 50 -6.80 -14.84 2.98
CA LEU A 50 -8.00 -15.07 2.16
C LEU A 50 -9.21 -15.48 3.04
N GLY A 51 -9.01 -16.38 4.00
CA GLY A 51 -10.09 -16.87 4.86
C GLY A 51 -10.76 -15.74 5.66
N TYR A 52 -9.97 -14.83 6.22
CA TYR A 52 -10.48 -13.69 6.97
C TYR A 52 -11.19 -12.67 6.05
N ILE A 53 -10.65 -12.44 4.85
CA ILE A 53 -11.27 -11.57 3.85
C ILE A 53 -12.63 -12.13 3.41
N MET A 54 -12.70 -13.44 3.13
CA MET A 54 -13.94 -14.11 2.76
C MET A 54 -14.96 -14.12 3.90
N SER A 55 -14.53 -14.28 5.15
CA SER A 55 -15.48 -14.25 6.28
C SER A 55 -16.07 -12.87 6.51
N ARG A 56 -15.32 -11.79 6.25
CA ARG A 56 -15.79 -10.41 6.46
C ARG A 56 -16.50 -9.81 5.25
N PHE A 57 -16.07 -10.14 4.04
CA PHE A 57 -16.56 -9.49 2.82
C PHE A 57 -17.05 -10.47 1.75
N GLY A 58 -17.26 -11.74 2.11
CA GLY A 58 -17.72 -12.79 1.20
C GLY A 58 -19.01 -12.42 0.46
N ASN A 59 -19.95 -11.76 1.14
CA ASN A 59 -21.20 -11.32 0.52
C ASN A 59 -20.96 -10.32 -0.64
N LEU A 60 -20.10 -9.31 -0.44
CA LEU A 60 -19.72 -8.37 -1.50
C LEU A 60 -18.95 -9.07 -2.63
N LEU A 61 -18.01 -9.94 -2.27
CA LEU A 61 -17.19 -10.69 -3.21
C LEU A 61 -18.03 -11.60 -4.14
N SER A 62 -19.14 -12.14 -3.64
CA SER A 62 -20.05 -12.99 -4.41
C SER A 62 -21.10 -12.21 -5.21
N ASN A 63 -21.58 -11.06 -4.70
CA ASN A 63 -22.75 -10.39 -5.28
C ASN A 63 -22.46 -9.14 -6.10
N VAL A 64 -21.32 -8.47 -5.87
CA VAL A 64 -20.94 -7.32 -6.70
C VAL A 64 -20.56 -7.81 -8.10
N GLN A 65 -21.23 -7.27 -9.13
CA GLN A 65 -21.01 -7.63 -10.53
C GLN A 65 -20.21 -6.56 -11.24
N LEU A 66 -19.20 -6.98 -12.01
CA LEU A 66 -18.39 -6.10 -12.84
C LEU A 66 -18.33 -6.61 -14.27
N ALA A 67 -18.34 -5.70 -15.23
CA ALA A 67 -18.04 -6.04 -16.61
C ALA A 67 -16.62 -6.64 -16.68
N THR A 68 -16.52 -7.83 -17.29
CA THR A 68 -15.24 -8.42 -17.65
C THR A 68 -14.58 -7.48 -18.65
N ASP A 69 -13.59 -6.73 -18.20
CA ASP A 69 -12.71 -5.99 -19.10
C ASP A 69 -11.61 -6.94 -19.51
N ALA A 70 -11.07 -6.74 -20.71
CA ALA A 70 -9.81 -7.35 -21.03
C ALA A 70 -8.77 -6.69 -20.10
N GLN A 71 -8.24 -7.45 -19.13
CA GLN A 71 -6.85 -7.25 -18.70
C GLN A 71 -6.04 -6.93 -19.96
N PRO A 72 -5.13 -5.92 -19.95
CA PRO A 72 -4.34 -5.63 -21.14
C PRO A 72 -3.75 -6.95 -21.66
N GLY A 73 -4.20 -7.39 -22.83
CA GLY A 73 -3.76 -8.69 -23.39
C GLY A 73 -2.25 -8.69 -23.66
N THR A 74 -1.67 -7.49 -23.73
CA THR A 74 -0.24 -7.26 -23.73
C THR A 74 0.34 -7.59 -22.36
N PRO A 75 1.26 -8.57 -22.26
CA PRO A 75 1.93 -8.86 -21.00
C PRO A 75 2.76 -7.64 -20.54
N PRO A 76 2.96 -7.46 -19.22
CA PRO A 76 3.79 -6.38 -18.71
C PRO A 76 5.20 -6.43 -19.32
N PRO A 77 5.69 -5.33 -19.93
CA PRO A 77 7.04 -5.27 -20.48
C PRO A 77 8.08 -5.35 -19.35
N ARG A 78 9.31 -5.69 -19.73
CA ARG A 78 10.41 -5.73 -18.76
C ARG A 78 10.80 -4.31 -18.34
N PHE A 79 11.16 -4.14 -17.07
CA PHE A 79 11.59 -2.84 -16.54
C PHE A 79 13.02 -2.85 -16.01
N ALA A 80 13.64 -1.67 -15.90
CA ALA A 80 14.96 -1.51 -15.31
C ALA A 80 15.05 -0.32 -14.33
N ALA A 81 13.97 0.45 -14.20
CA ALA A 81 13.92 1.67 -13.41
C ALA A 81 12.64 1.71 -12.55
N GLU A 82 12.74 2.37 -11.41
CA GLU A 82 11.68 2.40 -10.38
C GLU A 82 10.45 3.20 -10.83
N ASP A 83 10.64 4.29 -11.57
CA ASP A 83 9.58 5.06 -12.22
C ASP A 83 8.76 4.18 -13.19
N TYR A 84 9.42 3.37 -14.02
CA TYR A 84 8.72 2.50 -14.95
C TYR A 84 7.94 1.39 -14.22
N LEU A 85 8.44 0.88 -13.08
CA LEU A 85 7.65 -0.03 -12.24
C LEU A 85 6.36 0.62 -11.74
N ARG A 86 6.39 1.92 -11.36
CA ARG A 86 5.18 2.65 -10.96
C ARG A 86 4.16 2.76 -12.11
N GLU A 87 4.61 2.92 -13.34
CA GLU A 87 3.74 2.93 -14.52
C GLU A 87 3.09 1.56 -14.74
N LEU A 88 3.86 0.46 -14.63
CA LEU A 88 3.32 -0.90 -14.73
C LEU A 88 2.27 -1.16 -13.66
N VAL A 89 2.53 -0.78 -12.41
CA VAL A 89 1.55 -0.88 -11.33
C VAL A 89 0.28 -0.09 -11.65
N ALA A 90 0.40 1.13 -12.20
CA ALA A 90 -0.76 1.94 -12.57
C ALA A 90 -1.67 1.27 -13.62
N ILE A 91 -1.06 0.61 -14.60
CA ILE A 91 -1.77 -0.06 -15.69
C ILE A 91 -2.41 -1.37 -15.20
N TYR A 92 -1.62 -2.22 -14.54
CA TYR A 92 -2.00 -3.61 -14.28
C TYR A 92 -2.62 -3.84 -12.89
N ALA A 93 -2.47 -2.92 -11.94
CA ALA A 93 -3.02 -3.04 -10.60
C ALA A 93 -3.97 -1.89 -10.21
N ASP A 94 -3.55 -0.63 -10.35
CA ASP A 94 -4.36 0.49 -9.86
C ASP A 94 -5.69 0.62 -10.62
N ARG A 95 -5.66 0.44 -11.95
CA ARG A 95 -6.88 0.48 -12.79
C ARG A 95 -7.92 -0.57 -12.37
N PRO A 96 -7.61 -1.89 -12.30
CA PRO A 96 -8.59 -2.88 -11.87
C PRO A 96 -9.04 -2.67 -10.42
N VAL A 97 -8.15 -2.30 -9.49
CA VAL A 97 -8.53 -2.04 -8.09
C VAL A 97 -9.50 -0.87 -7.97
N ARG A 98 -9.27 0.25 -8.68
CA ARG A 98 -10.21 1.38 -8.71
C ARG A 98 -11.60 0.96 -9.19
N ARG A 99 -11.67 0.14 -10.23
CA ARG A 99 -12.94 -0.37 -10.76
C ARG A 99 -13.64 -1.27 -9.76
N ALA A 100 -12.90 -2.18 -9.13
CA ALA A 100 -13.39 -3.06 -8.09
C ALA A 100 -14.01 -2.24 -6.94
N LEU A 101 -13.27 -1.28 -6.38
CA LEU A 101 -13.76 -0.40 -5.31
C LEU A 101 -14.99 0.41 -5.75
N ALA A 102 -14.96 1.04 -6.92
CA ALA A 102 -16.08 1.83 -7.42
C ALA A 102 -17.36 0.98 -7.57
N SER A 103 -17.26 -0.23 -8.12
CA SER A 103 -18.40 -1.14 -8.23
C SER A 103 -18.87 -1.65 -6.86
N THR A 104 -17.95 -1.91 -5.92
CA THR A 104 -18.30 -2.27 -4.54
C THR A 104 -19.13 -1.18 -3.87
N PHE A 105 -18.65 0.06 -3.87
CA PHE A 105 -19.38 1.16 -3.22
C PHE A 105 -20.69 1.52 -3.94
N ALA A 106 -20.73 1.43 -5.28
CA ALA A 106 -21.99 1.59 -6.02
C ALA A 106 -23.02 0.52 -5.64
N HIS A 107 -22.58 -0.74 -5.47
CA HIS A 107 -23.45 -1.83 -5.02
C HIS A 107 -23.96 -1.59 -3.59
N MET A 108 -23.09 -1.18 -2.67
CA MET A 108 -23.46 -0.87 -1.28
C MET A 108 -24.44 0.30 -1.20
N ALA A 109 -24.25 1.34 -2.02
CA ALA A 109 -25.19 2.46 -2.10
C ALA A 109 -26.57 2.04 -2.63
N ALA A 110 -26.61 1.11 -3.60
CA ALA A 110 -27.86 0.56 -4.14
C ALA A 110 -28.51 -0.48 -3.23
N ASN A 111 -27.74 -1.12 -2.35
CA ASN A 111 -28.19 -2.18 -1.43
C ASN A 111 -27.66 -1.89 -0.01
N PRO A 112 -28.23 -0.90 0.69
CA PRO A 112 -27.76 -0.53 2.02
C PRO A 112 -27.92 -1.70 3.00
N ASP A 113 -26.86 -1.99 3.75
CA ASP A 113 -26.83 -3.03 4.79
C ASP A 113 -26.21 -2.41 6.06
N PRO A 114 -26.78 -2.66 7.25
CA PRO A 114 -26.17 -2.27 8.52
C PRO A 114 -24.70 -2.67 8.69
N GLU A 115 -24.26 -3.79 8.09
CA GLU A 115 -22.87 -4.26 8.14
C GLU A 115 -21.88 -3.26 7.51
N TRP A 116 -22.36 -2.41 6.60
CA TRP A 116 -21.55 -1.47 5.83
C TRP A 116 -21.60 -0.03 6.33
N VAL A 117 -22.33 0.22 7.43
CA VAL A 117 -22.40 1.54 8.06
C VAL A 117 -21.01 2.01 8.49
N GLY A 118 -20.68 3.27 8.23
CA GLY A 118 -19.37 3.85 8.55
C GLY A 118 -18.27 3.56 7.53
N LEU A 119 -18.62 2.98 6.36
CA LEU A 119 -17.70 2.84 5.24
C LEU A 119 -17.88 4.00 4.24
N THR A 120 -16.87 4.86 4.12
CA THR A 120 -16.82 5.94 3.11
C THR A 120 -16.18 5.42 1.81
N PRO A 121 -16.73 5.74 0.62
CA PRO A 121 -16.12 5.35 -0.65
C PRO A 121 -14.64 5.76 -0.75
N THR A 122 -13.78 4.82 -1.15
CA THR A 122 -12.34 5.07 -1.39
C THR A 122 -11.94 4.72 -2.81
N THR A 123 -10.88 5.37 -3.29
CA THR A 123 -10.23 5.07 -4.57
C THR A 123 -8.72 5.02 -4.40
N LEU A 124 -8.04 4.29 -5.28
CA LEU A 124 -6.58 4.19 -5.33
C LEU A 124 -6.01 5.11 -6.40
N GLY A 125 -5.09 6.00 -6.03
CA GLY A 125 -4.44 6.93 -6.95
C GLY A 125 -2.96 7.15 -6.65
N ALA A 126 -2.34 8.05 -7.41
CA ALA A 126 -1.00 8.55 -7.09
C ALA A 126 -1.01 9.18 -5.70
N GLY A 127 0.12 9.18 -4.98
CA GLY A 127 0.17 9.80 -3.66
C GLY A 127 -0.19 11.29 -3.66
N THR A 128 0.08 11.99 -4.77
CA THR A 128 -0.29 13.40 -4.99
C THR A 128 -1.80 13.62 -5.20
N SER A 129 -2.60 12.57 -5.35
CA SER A 129 -4.06 12.67 -5.37
C SER A 129 -4.65 12.94 -3.98
N ALA A 130 -3.87 12.76 -2.92
CA ALA A 130 -4.20 13.17 -1.56
C ALA A 130 -3.32 14.34 -1.11
N VAL A 131 -3.67 14.94 0.04
CA VAL A 131 -2.91 16.04 0.63
C VAL A 131 -1.45 15.63 0.84
N THR A 132 -0.54 16.39 0.22
CA THR A 132 0.91 16.25 0.43
C THR A 132 1.35 17.10 1.61
N ILE A 133 2.07 16.51 2.56
CA ILE A 133 2.48 17.15 3.80
C ILE A 133 3.98 17.42 3.74
N SER A 134 4.40 18.68 3.84
CA SER A 134 5.81 19.10 3.75
C SER A 134 6.58 18.55 2.55
N GLN A 135 5.91 18.40 1.39
CA GLN A 135 6.47 17.85 0.14
C GLN A 135 6.90 16.38 0.20
N PHE A 136 6.48 15.67 1.25
CA PHE A 136 6.64 14.23 1.38
C PHE A 136 5.43 13.54 0.74
N THR A 137 5.68 12.80 -0.34
CA THR A 137 4.63 12.16 -1.12
C THR A 137 4.90 10.65 -1.21
N PRO A 138 3.99 9.80 -0.73
CA PRO A 138 4.07 8.37 -1.00
C PRO A 138 3.86 8.08 -2.48
N ASP A 139 4.25 6.90 -2.96
CA ASP A 139 4.01 6.51 -4.35
C ASP A 139 2.50 6.38 -4.66
N ARG A 140 1.71 5.97 -3.66
CA ARG A 140 0.26 5.76 -3.76
C ARG A 140 -0.51 6.29 -2.56
N ALA A 141 -1.77 6.61 -2.81
CA ALA A 141 -2.74 6.99 -1.80
C ALA A 141 -4.08 6.32 -2.05
N MET A 142 -4.71 5.80 -1.00
CA MET A 142 -6.16 5.62 -0.99
C MET A 142 -6.84 6.76 -0.28
N HIS A 143 -7.87 7.30 -0.91
CA HIS A 143 -8.51 8.52 -0.48
C HIS A 143 -9.97 8.55 -0.91
N ASP A 144 -10.75 9.43 -0.29
CA ASP A 144 -12.14 9.68 -0.68
C ASP A 144 -12.15 10.48 -2.00
N PRO A 145 -12.68 9.93 -3.10
CA PRO A 145 -12.71 10.61 -4.40
C PRO A 145 -13.69 11.79 -4.46
N SER A 146 -14.57 11.95 -3.47
CA SER A 146 -15.60 13.00 -3.43
C SER A 146 -15.16 14.27 -2.70
N VAL A 147 -13.96 14.27 -2.11
CA VAL A 147 -13.41 15.40 -1.33
C VAL A 147 -12.29 16.08 -2.12
N ASP A 148 -12.38 17.41 -2.28
CA ASP A 148 -11.41 18.22 -3.06
C ASP A 148 -9.96 18.14 -2.56
N ARG A 149 -9.78 17.96 -1.25
CA ARG A 149 -8.47 17.85 -0.59
C ARG A 149 -8.45 16.66 0.35
N PRO A 150 -8.44 15.43 -0.19
CA PRO A 150 -8.68 14.26 0.62
C PRO A 150 -7.40 13.86 1.37
N ILE A 151 -7.58 13.32 2.57
CA ILE A 151 -6.49 12.75 3.36
C ILE A 151 -6.12 11.39 2.77
N ASN A 152 -4.84 11.04 2.79
CA ASN A 152 -4.42 9.70 2.41
C ASN A 152 -4.73 8.73 3.55
N ARG A 153 -5.75 7.89 3.38
CA ARG A 153 -6.14 6.88 4.37
C ARG A 153 -5.31 5.59 4.31
N LEU A 154 -4.54 5.40 3.23
CA LEU A 154 -3.66 4.25 3.02
C LEU A 154 -2.45 4.63 2.14
N PRO A 155 -1.35 5.10 2.73
CA PRO A 155 -0.10 5.30 2.01
C PRO A 155 0.46 3.98 1.47
N GLY A 156 0.92 4.01 0.23
CA GLY A 156 1.57 2.88 -0.42
C GLY A 156 2.91 3.27 -1.03
N GLU A 157 3.90 2.40 -0.90
CA GLU A 157 5.21 2.54 -1.51
C GLU A 157 5.43 1.47 -2.58
N ILE A 158 6.03 1.87 -3.70
CA ILE A 158 6.40 0.97 -4.79
C ILE A 158 7.91 0.89 -4.84
N LYS A 159 8.45 -0.30 -4.54
CA LYS A 159 9.90 -0.52 -4.55
C LYS A 159 10.22 -1.74 -5.42
N PRO A 160 11.23 -1.66 -6.29
CA PRO A 160 11.71 -2.84 -6.95
C PRO A 160 12.28 -3.83 -5.93
N SER A 161 12.26 -5.11 -6.27
CA SER A 161 12.67 -6.20 -5.42
C SER A 161 14.16 -6.19 -5.09
N TRP A 162 14.97 -5.44 -5.83
CA TRP A 162 16.37 -5.18 -5.47
C TRP A 162 16.55 -4.09 -4.41
N LYS A 163 15.48 -3.39 -4.00
CA LYS A 163 15.48 -2.41 -2.89
C LYS A 163 14.69 -2.89 -1.67
N PHE A 164 13.68 -3.74 -1.86
CA PHE A 164 12.93 -4.32 -0.76
C PHE A 164 12.35 -5.68 -1.11
N LYS A 165 12.32 -6.59 -0.13
CA LYS A 165 11.57 -7.86 -0.19
C LYS A 165 10.99 -8.17 1.17
N TRP A 166 9.87 -8.86 1.21
CA TRP A 166 9.30 -9.44 2.44
C TRP A 166 10.35 -10.26 3.19
N ALA A 167 11.11 -11.08 2.48
CA ALA A 167 12.14 -11.93 3.07
C ALA A 167 13.24 -11.14 3.79
N TRP A 168 13.51 -9.89 3.37
CA TRP A 168 14.47 -9.02 4.06
C TRP A 168 13.87 -8.45 5.35
N ALA A 169 12.59 -8.05 5.33
CA ALA A 169 11.88 -7.60 6.53
C ALA A 169 11.67 -8.73 7.55
N ASN A 170 11.68 -9.99 7.11
CA ASN A 170 11.58 -11.18 7.96
C ASN A 170 12.93 -11.88 8.25
N ALA A 171 14.05 -11.36 7.73
CA ALA A 171 15.37 -11.92 7.97
C ALA A 171 15.77 -11.77 9.46
N PRO A 172 16.79 -12.52 9.94
CA PRO A 172 17.50 -12.18 11.17
C PRO A 172 18.13 -10.79 11.09
N ASP A 173 18.50 -10.21 12.24
CA ASP A 173 19.19 -8.92 12.26
C ASP A 173 20.50 -8.98 11.46
N GLY A 174 20.67 -8.02 10.55
CA GLY A 174 21.76 -7.99 9.58
C GLY A 174 21.50 -6.98 8.46
N PRO A 175 22.36 -6.92 7.42
CA PRO A 175 22.26 -5.91 6.36
C PRO A 175 20.92 -5.88 5.63
N ASP A 176 20.37 -7.05 5.28
CA ASP A 176 19.08 -7.15 4.59
C ASP A 176 17.93 -6.62 5.47
N ARG A 177 17.92 -6.98 6.77
CA ARG A 177 16.95 -6.46 7.74
C ARG A 177 17.09 -4.96 7.97
N GLY A 178 18.33 -4.46 8.02
CA GLY A 178 18.62 -3.03 8.10
C GLY A 178 18.06 -2.26 6.91
N MET A 179 18.33 -2.73 5.69
CA MET A 179 17.76 -2.16 4.46
C MET A 179 16.24 -2.17 4.46
N ALA A 180 15.61 -3.27 4.87
CA ALA A 180 14.16 -3.35 4.97
C ALA A 180 13.61 -2.33 5.98
N LYS A 181 14.24 -2.18 7.15
CA LYS A 181 13.86 -1.19 8.17
C LYS A 181 13.99 0.25 7.67
N GLU A 182 15.03 0.56 6.91
CA GLU A 182 15.18 1.89 6.28
C GLU A 182 14.04 2.19 5.32
N VAL A 183 13.68 1.25 4.43
CA VAL A 183 12.55 1.44 3.52
C VAL A 183 11.22 1.52 4.27
N LEU A 184 11.04 0.71 5.31
CA LEU A 184 9.85 0.76 6.15
C LEU A 184 9.74 2.05 6.95
N SER A 185 10.86 2.69 7.30
CA SER A 185 10.85 3.99 7.97
C SER A 185 10.22 5.08 7.09
N GLN A 186 10.45 5.01 5.78
CA GLN A 186 9.81 5.90 4.81
C GLN A 186 8.30 5.69 4.78
N LEU A 187 7.84 4.44 4.66
CA LEU A 187 6.40 4.14 4.69
C LEU A 187 5.77 4.53 6.04
N GLY A 188 6.40 4.17 7.15
CA GLY A 188 5.94 4.50 8.50
C GLY A 188 5.85 6.01 8.75
N PHE A 189 6.79 6.78 8.19
CA PHE A 189 6.75 8.23 8.22
C PHE A 189 5.54 8.77 7.46
N TYR A 190 5.29 8.30 6.23
CA TYR A 190 4.10 8.70 5.47
C TYR A 190 2.80 8.30 6.16
N MET A 191 2.75 7.12 6.78
CA MET A 191 1.62 6.69 7.60
C MET A 191 1.37 7.69 8.73
N ALA A 192 2.41 8.02 9.51
CA ALA A 192 2.32 8.95 10.63
C ALA A 192 1.87 10.37 10.21
N GLN A 193 2.35 10.87 9.06
CA GLN A 193 2.02 12.22 8.58
C GLN A 193 0.52 12.44 8.36
N GLN A 194 -0.27 11.41 8.05
CA GLN A 194 -1.68 11.59 7.70
C GLN A 194 -2.56 12.07 8.86
N GLY A 195 -2.02 12.08 10.09
CA GLY A 195 -2.67 12.62 11.29
C GLY A 195 -2.43 14.11 11.54
N TYR A 196 -1.56 14.79 10.78
CA TYR A 196 -1.03 16.14 11.06
C TYR A 196 -2.07 17.29 11.21
N GLN A 197 -3.36 17.06 10.97
CA GLN A 197 -4.38 18.12 11.02
C GLN A 197 -5.61 17.80 11.88
N LYS A 198 -5.63 16.67 12.57
CA LYS A 198 -6.72 16.30 13.48
C LYS A 198 -6.14 15.67 14.74
N THR A 199 -6.92 15.62 15.81
CA THR A 199 -6.60 14.93 17.06
C THR A 199 -6.47 13.40 16.93
N HIS A 200 -6.28 12.87 15.71
CA HIS A 200 -6.27 11.44 15.40
C HIS A 200 -5.04 11.15 14.54
N SER A 201 -4.16 10.27 15.03
CA SER A 201 -2.88 10.01 14.39
C SER A 201 -3.03 9.21 13.11
N GLY A 202 -1.90 9.07 12.42
CA GLY A 202 -1.81 8.71 11.02
C GLY A 202 -2.55 7.45 10.56
N ALA A 203 -2.37 7.16 9.27
CA ALA A 203 -2.96 5.98 8.65
C ALA A 203 -2.53 4.72 9.41
N LYS A 204 -3.53 3.94 9.86
CA LYS A 204 -3.32 2.67 10.54
C LYS A 204 -2.75 1.63 9.60
N TYR A 205 -3.09 1.72 8.32
CA TYR A 205 -2.70 0.75 7.30
C TYR A 205 -1.72 1.38 6.29
N GLY A 206 -0.86 0.54 5.74
CA GLY A 206 0.02 0.88 4.62
C GLY A 206 0.43 -0.36 3.86
N PHE A 207 1.06 -0.19 2.70
CA PHE A 207 1.55 -1.34 1.94
C PHE A 207 2.84 -1.03 1.18
N MET A 208 3.58 -2.10 0.88
CA MET A 208 4.64 -2.09 -0.10
C MET A 208 4.30 -3.01 -1.26
N LEU A 209 4.50 -2.51 -2.46
CA LEU A 209 4.33 -3.26 -3.69
C LEU A 209 5.66 -3.34 -4.44
N THR A 210 6.01 -4.55 -4.86
CA THR A 210 7.23 -4.81 -5.63
C THR A 210 6.89 -5.51 -6.94
N ASP A 211 7.90 -5.75 -7.78
CA ASP A 211 7.74 -6.61 -8.96
C ASP A 211 7.46 -8.08 -8.63
N GLN A 212 7.58 -8.49 -7.36
CA GLN A 212 7.42 -9.88 -6.94
C GLN A 212 6.18 -10.12 -6.08
N GLU A 213 5.84 -9.14 -5.24
CA GLU A 213 4.87 -9.34 -4.16
C GLU A 213 4.30 -8.02 -3.65
N LEU A 214 3.14 -8.13 -3.02
CA LEU A 214 2.58 -7.15 -2.09
C LEU A 214 2.85 -7.60 -0.65
N VAL A 215 3.16 -6.63 0.22
CA VAL A 215 3.21 -6.80 1.68
C VAL A 215 2.38 -5.70 2.32
N ALA A 216 1.43 -6.09 3.17
CA ALA A 216 0.58 -5.16 3.90
C ALA A 216 1.10 -4.93 5.32
N PHE A 217 0.89 -3.73 5.83
CA PHE A 217 1.30 -3.31 7.16
C PHE A 217 0.12 -2.73 7.92
N ARG A 218 0.08 -3.03 9.22
CA ARG A 218 -0.85 -2.45 10.18
C ARG A 218 -0.05 -1.86 11.34
N LYS A 219 -0.16 -0.56 11.56
CA LYS A 219 0.44 0.14 12.70
C LYS A 219 -0.28 -0.29 13.98
N VAL A 220 0.50 -0.65 14.99
CA VAL A 220 0.03 -0.93 16.36
C VAL A 220 0.43 0.22 17.28
N SER A 221 1.63 0.76 17.08
CA SER A 221 2.17 1.94 17.79
C SER A 221 3.18 2.64 16.89
N GLN A 222 3.85 3.69 17.37
CA GLN A 222 4.90 4.41 16.63
C GLN A 222 5.91 3.50 15.94
N ARG A 223 6.47 2.55 16.70
CA ARG A 223 7.62 1.74 16.29
C ARG A 223 7.29 0.26 16.17
N THR A 224 6.01 -0.09 16.26
CA THR A 224 5.53 -1.46 16.17
C THR A 224 4.56 -1.58 15.00
N LEU A 225 4.93 -2.40 14.02
CA LEU A 225 4.10 -2.75 12.87
C LEU A 225 3.75 -4.23 12.93
N CYS A 226 2.52 -4.57 12.56
CA CYS A 226 2.20 -5.92 12.08
C CYS A 226 2.43 -5.95 10.56
N MET A 227 2.99 -7.04 10.05
CA MET A 227 3.30 -7.28 8.65
C MET A 227 2.60 -8.54 8.17
N SER A 228 1.91 -8.48 7.04
CA SER A 228 1.27 -9.65 6.45
C SER A 228 2.29 -10.68 5.94
N GLU A 229 1.82 -11.90 5.71
CA GLU A 229 2.51 -12.79 4.76
C GLU A 229 2.57 -12.13 3.38
N ARG A 230 3.60 -12.49 2.60
CA ARG A 230 3.73 -11.97 1.23
C ARG A 230 2.60 -12.46 0.34
N VAL A 231 2.10 -11.57 -0.52
CA VAL A 231 1.12 -11.90 -1.56
C VAL A 231 1.83 -11.82 -2.92
N PRO A 232 2.29 -12.95 -3.48
CA PRO A 232 3.02 -12.95 -4.75
C PRO A 232 2.10 -12.69 -5.94
N TRP A 233 2.63 -12.06 -7.00
CA TRP A 233 1.93 -12.02 -8.29
C TRP A 233 1.76 -13.43 -8.84
N GLY A 234 0.52 -13.83 -9.12
CA GLY A 234 0.20 -15.20 -9.52
C GLY A 234 -0.42 -15.38 -10.91
N GLY A 235 -0.60 -14.32 -11.69
CA GLY A 235 -1.30 -14.38 -12.98
C GLY A 235 -2.81 -14.67 -12.86
N CYS A 236 -3.50 -14.85 -13.98
CA CYS A 236 -4.92 -15.20 -13.95
C CYS A 236 -5.11 -16.60 -13.35
N ARG A 237 -6.13 -16.77 -12.50
CA ARG A 237 -6.54 -18.10 -12.01
C ARG A 237 -7.05 -18.96 -13.16
N GLU A 238 -6.47 -20.15 -13.32
CA GLU A 238 -6.95 -21.13 -14.29
C GLU A 238 -8.25 -21.81 -13.81
N PRO A 239 -9.14 -22.23 -14.72
CA PRO A 239 -10.33 -23.00 -14.36
C PRO A 239 -9.97 -24.24 -13.52
N GLY A 240 -10.63 -24.42 -12.38
CA GLY A 240 -10.41 -25.57 -11.48
C GLY A 240 -9.34 -25.39 -10.40
N GLN A 241 -8.51 -24.35 -10.45
CA GLN A 241 -7.62 -24.01 -9.33
C GLN A 241 -8.42 -23.42 -8.15
N PRO A 242 -8.00 -23.60 -6.89
CA PRO A 242 -8.65 -22.93 -5.76
C PRO A 242 -8.50 -21.41 -5.81
N GLU A 243 -9.39 -20.71 -5.12
CA GLU A 243 -9.22 -19.27 -4.86
C GLU A 243 -7.97 -19.03 -4.01
N ARG A 244 -7.29 -17.91 -4.27
CA ARG A 244 -6.12 -17.49 -3.51
C ARG A 244 -6.18 -16.00 -3.20
N LEU A 245 -5.42 -15.57 -2.20
CA LEU A 245 -5.20 -14.14 -2.00
C LEU A 245 -4.30 -13.63 -3.14
N THR A 246 -4.89 -12.90 -4.07
CA THR A 246 -4.22 -12.22 -5.18
C THR A 246 -3.81 -10.82 -4.77
N VAL A 247 -2.88 -10.20 -5.50
CA VAL A 247 -2.48 -8.81 -5.23
C VAL A 247 -3.64 -7.85 -5.45
N LEU A 248 -4.45 -8.06 -6.49
CA LEU A 248 -5.65 -7.26 -6.72
C LEU A 248 -6.65 -7.39 -5.56
N LEU A 249 -6.90 -8.61 -5.06
CA LEU A 249 -7.78 -8.83 -3.91
C LEU A 249 -7.23 -8.20 -2.64
N ALA A 250 -5.92 -8.31 -2.40
CA ALA A 250 -5.26 -7.71 -1.25
C ALA A 250 -5.34 -6.18 -1.26
N LEU A 251 -5.10 -5.54 -2.42
CA LEU A 251 -5.25 -4.09 -2.57
C LEU A 251 -6.70 -3.65 -2.39
N TRP A 252 -7.66 -4.36 -2.99
CA TRP A 252 -9.08 -4.08 -2.79
C TRP A 252 -9.47 -4.18 -1.31
N TYR A 253 -9.02 -5.24 -0.61
CA TYR A 253 -9.28 -5.42 0.81
C TYR A 253 -8.68 -4.29 1.66
N LEU A 254 -7.45 -3.87 1.37
CA LEU A 254 -6.86 -2.70 2.02
C LEU A 254 -7.69 -1.42 1.79
N GLY A 255 -8.30 -1.26 0.61
CA GLY A 255 -9.24 -0.17 0.34
C GLY A 255 -10.52 -0.24 1.14
N MET A 256 -11.03 -1.44 1.40
CA MET A 256 -12.15 -1.68 2.31
C MET A 256 -11.78 -1.47 3.79
N LEU A 257 -10.52 -1.66 4.19
CA LEU A 257 -10.05 -1.28 5.52
C LEU A 257 -9.90 0.25 5.64
N ALA A 258 -9.37 0.90 4.60
CA ALA A 258 -9.18 2.34 4.56
C ALA A 258 -10.49 3.13 4.47
N SER A 259 -11.60 2.51 4.03
CA SER A 259 -12.91 3.15 3.99
C SER A 259 -13.59 3.25 5.35
N HIS A 260 -13.18 2.47 6.34
CA HIS A 260 -13.85 2.42 7.63
C HIS A 260 -13.51 3.65 8.48
N ASP A 261 -14.47 4.55 8.65
CA ASP A 261 -14.27 5.91 9.18
C ASP A 261 -13.68 5.93 10.60
N GLU A 262 -13.94 4.90 11.40
CA GLU A 262 -13.43 4.77 12.77
C GLU A 262 -12.16 3.88 12.90
N ASP A 263 -11.72 3.22 11.82
CA ASP A 263 -10.65 2.21 11.89
C ASP A 263 -9.46 2.49 10.95
N TRP A 264 -9.63 3.34 9.93
CA TRP A 264 -8.55 3.63 8.98
C TRP A 264 -7.38 4.38 9.63
N SER A 265 -7.62 5.11 10.72
CA SER A 265 -6.63 5.85 11.50
C SER A 265 -6.37 5.17 12.86
N ILE A 266 -5.26 5.52 13.49
CA ILE A 266 -4.95 5.15 14.87
C ILE A 266 -4.72 6.42 15.67
N ASP A 267 -5.05 6.52 16.96
CA ASP A 267 -4.75 7.72 17.74
C ASP A 267 -3.26 7.84 18.09
N ALA A 268 -2.80 9.06 18.36
CA ALA A 268 -1.39 9.33 18.67
C ALA A 268 -1.02 8.59 19.96
N GLN A 269 0.00 7.74 19.88
CA GLN A 269 0.48 6.99 21.01
C GLN A 269 1.61 7.75 21.71
N PRO A 270 1.81 7.57 23.03
CA PRO A 270 2.97 8.14 23.72
C PRO A 270 4.28 7.79 22.99
N GLY A 271 5.05 8.81 22.64
CA GLY A 271 6.31 8.66 21.90
C GLY A 271 6.20 8.85 20.38
N ASP A 272 5.00 8.84 19.78
CA ASP A 272 4.81 9.19 18.37
C ASP A 272 5.43 10.57 18.07
N PRO A 273 5.96 10.79 16.84
CA PRO A 273 6.52 12.08 16.50
C PRO A 273 5.45 13.15 16.59
N THR A 274 5.82 14.30 17.15
CA THR A 274 4.97 15.49 17.18
C THR A 274 4.68 15.97 15.76
N ASP A 275 3.58 16.70 15.60
CA ASP A 275 3.24 17.37 14.35
C ASP A 275 4.41 18.22 13.84
N GLU A 276 5.08 18.99 14.72
CA GLU A 276 6.27 19.76 14.39
C GLU A 276 7.39 18.90 13.80
N GLN A 277 7.66 17.71 14.37
CA GLN A 277 8.67 16.80 13.85
C GLN A 277 8.28 16.23 12.47
N LEU A 278 6.98 15.99 12.23
CA LEU A 278 6.46 15.47 10.97
C LEU A 278 6.43 16.49 9.82
N VAL A 279 6.46 17.79 10.15
CA VAL A 279 6.48 18.87 9.13
C VAL A 279 7.74 19.69 9.06
N SER A 280 8.62 19.61 10.07
CA SER A 280 9.84 20.40 10.07
C SER A 280 10.73 20.05 8.86
N ARG A 281 11.01 21.06 8.04
CA ARG A 281 11.96 20.95 6.92
C ARG A 281 13.43 20.98 7.38
N ASN A 282 13.68 21.13 8.69
CA ASN A 282 14.99 21.53 9.23
C ASN A 282 16.11 20.49 9.07
N ASN A 283 15.82 19.27 8.62
CA ASN A 283 16.82 18.25 8.32
C ASN A 283 17.27 18.23 6.84
N GLN A 284 16.90 19.22 6.02
CA GLN A 284 17.35 19.36 4.63
C GLN A 284 18.71 20.09 4.45
N ARG A 285 19.62 20.06 5.44
CA ARG A 285 21.00 20.54 5.21
C ARG A 285 21.86 19.39 4.69
N PRO A 286 22.36 19.42 3.44
CA PRO A 286 23.45 18.54 3.06
C PRO A 286 24.65 18.86 3.95
N ALA A 287 25.22 17.84 4.59
CA ALA A 287 26.48 17.98 5.31
C ALA A 287 27.53 18.58 4.35
N ALA A 288 27.90 19.83 4.60
CA ALA A 288 29.01 20.46 3.91
C ALA A 288 30.24 19.59 4.17
N ARG A 289 30.73 18.89 3.14
CA ARG A 289 32.04 18.25 3.18
C ARG A 289 33.07 19.32 3.49
N SER A 290 33.64 19.25 4.69
CA SER A 290 34.83 20.01 5.04
C SER A 290 35.98 19.47 4.19
N ASP A 291 36.31 20.16 3.11
CA ASP A 291 37.62 20.03 2.48
C ASP A 291 38.68 20.51 3.48
N ARG A 292 39.27 19.56 4.21
CA ARG A 292 40.59 19.75 4.81
C ARG A 292 41.60 19.08 3.89
N ARG A 293 42.10 19.87 2.92
CA ARG A 293 43.46 19.67 2.40
C ARG A 293 44.43 20.41 3.30
N ARG A 294 45.33 19.67 3.93
CA ARG A 294 46.75 20.03 4.07
C ARG A 294 47.55 18.82 3.66
#